data_AF-A0A239CJ43-F1
#
_entry.id   AF-A0A239CJ43-F1
#
_cell.length_a   1.000
_cell.length_b   1.000
_cell.length_c   1.000
_cell.angle_alpha   90.00
_cell.angle_beta   90.00
_cell.angle_gamma   90.00
#
_symmetry.space_group_name_H-M   'P 1'
#
loop_
_entity.id
_entity.type
_entity.pdbx_description
1 polymer ?
#
loop_
_entity_poly.entity_id
_entity_poly.type
_entity_poly.pdbx_seq_one_letter_code
_entity_poly.pdbx_strand_id
1 'polypeptide(L)'
;MDGARLAASRPARALAAALLSLALLSACGGSGREAASGAPSRTGTPVATPSGTSSGTSSGTPQDPTTPASAPPPASGTGTAAPRPVRAAVYFLHDGKLSAAPRTVTGPATAAAALRALLAGPNGVERGHDRATAIPSGTALRSLAVRDRVATVDLSGRYDDAPGASADARLAQVVFTATRFPGVERVRFRVDGRPAAGLGPAAGGRPLGRGDFEDLSPAVLVESPLLGDTVTAPLRVHGTANTFEAEFRLRVSDGSGRAVADVRVAATSGSGTRGTFDVTVPYRATGGTGPGTLTAYVLSAEDGHRVVLDTVPLTLAR
;
A
#
# COMPACT_ATOMS: atom_id res chain seq x y z
N MET A 1 -41.08 11.15 62.21
CA MET A 1 -40.01 10.16 62.42
C MET A 1 -39.67 9.59 61.05
N ASP A 2 -39.11 10.43 60.18
CA ASP A 2 -37.65 10.63 59.93
C ASP A 2 -37.24 9.69 58.79
N GLY A 3 -36.68 10.15 57.67
CA GLY A 3 -35.44 10.91 57.56
C GLY A 3 -34.35 9.89 57.13
N ALA A 4 -33.59 10.05 56.03
CA ALA A 4 -33.44 11.19 55.13
C ALA A 4 -33.11 10.72 53.69
N ARG A 5 -33.29 11.61 52.71
CA ARG A 5 -32.74 11.44 51.35
C ARG A 5 -31.25 11.81 51.35
N LEU A 6 -30.39 10.93 50.85
CA LEU A 6 -29.00 11.27 50.53
C LEU A 6 -28.85 11.44 49.00
N ALA A 7 -28.73 12.68 48.57
CA ALA A 7 -28.39 13.03 47.20
C ALA A 7 -26.86 13.08 47.05
N ALA A 8 -26.29 12.27 46.16
CA ALA A 8 -24.88 12.36 45.79
C ALA A 8 -24.73 13.29 44.57
N SER A 9 -24.07 14.43 44.77
CA SER A 9 -23.84 15.45 43.74
C SER A 9 -22.79 15.01 42.72
N ARG A 10 -23.05 15.27 41.44
CA ARG A 10 -22.07 15.12 40.35
C ARG A 10 -21.09 16.31 40.36
N PRO A 11 -19.76 16.10 40.37
CA PRO A 11 -18.82 17.20 40.12
C PRO A 11 -18.81 17.54 38.63
N ALA A 12 -19.33 18.72 38.28
CA ALA A 12 -19.16 19.29 36.94
C ALA A 12 -17.70 19.76 36.77
N ARG A 13 -16.95 19.13 35.86
CA ARG A 13 -15.65 19.65 35.41
C ARG A 13 -15.85 20.38 34.09
N ALA A 14 -15.96 21.69 34.17
CA ALA A 14 -15.76 22.56 33.02
C ALA A 14 -14.26 22.52 32.64
N LEU A 15 -13.97 22.32 31.35
CA LEU A 15 -12.63 22.44 30.79
C LEU A 15 -12.70 23.52 29.70
N ALA A 16 -11.93 24.59 29.90
CA ALA A 16 -12.00 25.79 29.09
C ALA A 16 -11.35 25.58 27.72
N ALA A 17 -11.99 26.08 26.67
CA ALA A 17 -11.40 26.17 25.34
C ALA A 17 -10.41 27.34 25.29
N ALA A 18 -9.11 27.04 25.20
CA ALA A 18 -8.08 28.03 24.94
C ALA A 18 -7.89 28.21 23.43
N LEU A 19 -8.54 29.23 22.87
CA LEU A 19 -8.26 29.72 21.51
C LEU A 19 -6.91 30.44 21.52
N LEU A 20 -5.92 29.94 20.78
CA LEU A 20 -4.68 30.66 20.52
C LEU A 20 -4.60 31.05 19.04
N SER A 21 -5.12 32.24 18.73
CA SER A 21 -4.94 32.92 17.45
C SER A 21 -3.55 33.55 17.38
N LEU A 22 -2.75 33.20 16.37
CA LEU A 22 -1.48 33.86 16.10
C LEU A 22 -1.60 34.76 14.86
N ALA A 23 -1.44 36.06 15.08
CA ALA A 23 -1.60 37.09 14.04
C ALA A 23 -0.29 37.32 13.25
N LEU A 24 -0.45 37.73 12.00
CA LEU A 24 0.65 38.16 11.13
C LEU A 24 1.30 39.46 11.64
N LEU A 25 2.63 39.54 11.60
CA LEU A 25 3.33 40.83 11.54
C LEU A 25 4.12 40.93 10.23
N SER A 26 3.83 41.99 9.49
CA SER A 26 4.59 42.43 8.32
C SER A 26 5.68 43.41 8.76
N ALA A 27 6.85 43.36 8.14
CA ALA A 27 7.92 44.34 8.30
C ALA A 27 8.47 44.74 6.94
N CYS A 28 8.63 46.05 6.70
CA CYS A 28 8.99 46.61 5.39
C CYS A 28 10.37 47.30 5.41
N GLY A 29 10.97 47.44 4.21
CA GLY A 29 12.23 48.14 3.93
C GLY A 29 13.19 47.22 3.15
N GLY A 30 13.65 47.50 1.92
CA GLY A 30 13.82 48.78 1.21
C GLY A 30 15.24 49.31 1.45
N SER A 31 16.07 49.66 0.46
CA SER A 31 15.86 49.82 -0.99
C SER A 31 17.20 49.67 -1.74
N GLY A 32 17.19 49.38 -3.04
CA GLY A 32 18.42 49.38 -3.85
C GLY A 32 18.19 49.06 -5.33
N ARG A 33 17.86 50.06 -6.15
CA ARG A 33 17.89 49.98 -7.62
C ARG A 33 19.12 50.71 -8.11
N GLU A 34 19.90 50.07 -8.98
CA GLU A 34 20.73 50.78 -9.95
C GLU A 34 20.69 50.05 -11.29
N ALA A 35 20.80 50.81 -12.38
CA ALA A 35 20.62 50.30 -13.74
C ALA A 35 21.61 50.97 -14.71
N ALA A 36 22.40 50.14 -15.39
CA ALA A 36 23.13 50.45 -16.63
C ALA A 36 23.22 49.12 -17.40
N SER A 37 22.73 48.98 -18.64
CA SER A 37 23.08 49.71 -19.87
C SER A 37 24.54 49.49 -20.29
N GLY A 38 24.74 48.79 -21.41
CA GLY A 38 26.08 48.50 -21.94
C GLY A 38 26.13 47.36 -22.96
N ALA A 39 25.66 47.61 -24.19
CA ALA A 39 26.06 46.79 -25.33
C ALA A 39 27.50 47.13 -25.75
N PRO A 40 28.17 46.26 -26.52
CA PRO A 40 28.50 46.70 -27.88
C PRO A 40 28.29 45.62 -28.96
N SER A 41 28.29 46.08 -30.21
CA SER A 41 28.21 45.27 -31.45
C SER A 41 29.37 45.63 -32.39
N ARG A 42 29.49 44.90 -33.53
CA ARG A 42 30.47 45.03 -34.66
C ARG A 42 31.78 44.23 -34.42
N THR A 43 32.51 43.63 -35.39
CA THR A 43 32.33 43.17 -36.80
C THR A 43 33.61 42.36 -37.17
N GLY A 44 33.67 41.33 -38.03
CA GLY A 44 32.67 40.54 -38.80
C GLY A 44 33.25 39.98 -40.12
N THR A 45 32.60 38.97 -40.74
CA THR A 45 32.73 38.48 -42.16
C THR A 45 34.05 37.82 -42.65
N PRO A 46 34.07 37.02 -43.76
CA PRO A 46 33.09 36.04 -44.30
C PRO A 46 33.70 34.73 -44.94
N VAL A 47 32.86 33.91 -45.64
CA VAL A 47 33.21 32.88 -46.69
C VAL A 47 33.71 31.49 -46.18
N ALA A 48 33.37 30.31 -46.73
CA ALA A 48 32.62 29.92 -47.95
C ALA A 48 31.72 28.66 -47.76
N THR A 49 30.77 28.47 -48.68
CA THR A 49 30.13 27.19 -49.04
C THR A 49 30.72 26.70 -50.37
N PRO A 50 30.68 25.39 -50.69
CA PRO A 50 29.84 25.03 -51.83
C PRO A 50 29.03 23.73 -51.67
N SER A 51 28.02 23.62 -52.53
CA SER A 51 27.02 22.54 -52.61
C SER A 51 27.57 21.25 -53.23
N GLY A 52 26.87 20.13 -53.01
CA GLY A 52 27.13 18.86 -53.69
C GLY A 52 25.90 17.95 -53.74
N THR A 53 25.03 18.14 -54.74
CA THR A 53 23.92 17.24 -55.05
C THR A 53 24.28 16.41 -56.27
N SER A 54 24.21 15.07 -56.16
CA SER A 54 24.06 14.21 -57.34
C SER A 54 23.51 12.83 -56.97
N SER A 55 22.34 12.52 -57.53
CA SER A 55 21.69 11.21 -57.54
C SER A 55 22.37 10.22 -58.48
N GLY A 56 22.33 8.92 -58.17
CA GLY A 56 22.85 7.86 -59.03
C GLY A 56 22.13 6.53 -58.84
N THR A 57 21.13 6.25 -59.68
CA THR A 57 20.50 4.93 -59.82
C THR A 57 21.27 4.10 -60.85
N SER A 58 21.56 2.83 -60.58
CA SER A 58 21.60 1.77 -61.61
C SER A 58 21.64 0.36 -61.00
N SER A 59 21.10 -0.59 -61.76
CA SER A 59 20.82 -1.98 -61.39
C SER A 59 22.03 -2.91 -61.55
N GLY A 60 22.07 -4.02 -60.81
CA GLY A 60 23.10 -5.05 -61.00
C GLY A 60 22.87 -6.32 -60.17
N THR A 61 22.29 -7.34 -60.82
CA THR A 61 22.26 -8.77 -60.41
C THR A 61 22.94 -9.51 -61.58
N PRO A 62 23.76 -10.57 -61.42
CA PRO A 62 23.42 -11.73 -60.58
C PRO A 62 24.56 -12.60 -59.98
N GLN A 63 24.09 -13.64 -59.28
CA GLN A 63 24.73 -14.93 -58.94
C GLN A 63 25.36 -15.14 -57.55
N ASP A 64 25.39 -16.42 -57.20
CA ASP A 64 25.14 -17.04 -55.90
C ASP A 64 26.32 -17.94 -55.52
N PRO A 65 26.63 -18.10 -54.22
CA PRO A 65 27.11 -19.39 -53.74
C PRO A 65 26.18 -19.96 -52.66
N THR A 66 25.55 -21.08 -53.00
CA THR A 66 24.61 -21.83 -52.17
C THR A 66 25.20 -22.22 -50.80
N THR A 67 24.72 -21.56 -49.75
CA THR A 67 24.90 -22.00 -48.36
C THR A 67 23.71 -22.87 -47.95
N PRO A 68 23.89 -24.06 -47.34
CA PRO A 68 22.77 -24.88 -46.88
C PRO A 68 21.95 -24.15 -45.80
N ALA A 69 20.70 -23.83 -46.12
CA ALA A 69 19.78 -23.23 -45.17
C ALA A 69 19.45 -24.22 -44.04
N SER A 70 20.03 -24.02 -42.86
CA SER A 70 19.67 -24.76 -41.66
C SER A 70 18.21 -24.44 -41.31
N ALA A 71 17.34 -25.46 -41.32
CA ALA A 71 15.92 -25.28 -41.01
C ALA A 71 15.77 -24.72 -39.58
N PRO A 72 14.86 -23.75 -39.34
CA PRO A 72 14.55 -23.31 -37.99
C PRO A 72 14.07 -24.51 -37.17
N PRO A 73 14.52 -24.69 -35.92
CA PRO A 73 13.92 -25.68 -35.03
C PRO A 73 12.42 -25.36 -34.88
N PRO A 74 11.54 -26.39 -34.81
CA PRO A 74 10.11 -26.15 -34.66
C PRO A 74 9.86 -25.30 -33.42
N ALA A 75 9.03 -24.26 -33.58
CA ALA A 75 8.70 -23.33 -32.52
C ALA A 75 8.25 -24.12 -31.28
N SER A 76 9.01 -24.01 -30.18
CA SER A 76 8.62 -24.61 -28.91
C SER A 76 7.27 -24.06 -28.51
N GLY A 77 6.23 -24.88 -28.63
CA GLY A 77 4.88 -24.49 -28.25
C GLY A 77 4.88 -23.97 -26.82
N THR A 78 4.20 -22.86 -26.59
CA THR A 78 3.95 -22.32 -25.25
C THR A 78 3.08 -23.29 -24.48
N GLY A 79 3.70 -24.33 -23.93
CA GLY A 79 3.07 -25.24 -22.98
C GLY A 79 2.69 -24.43 -21.75
N THR A 80 1.38 -24.24 -21.55
CA THR A 80 0.83 -23.62 -20.35
C THR A 80 1.34 -24.38 -19.13
N ALA A 81 2.29 -23.76 -18.41
CA ALA A 81 2.88 -24.39 -17.23
C ALA A 81 1.77 -24.77 -16.23
N ALA A 82 1.82 -26.01 -15.74
CA ALA A 82 0.78 -26.54 -14.86
C ALA A 82 0.57 -25.61 -13.64
N PRO A 83 -0.68 -25.37 -13.20
CA PRO A 83 -0.95 -24.42 -12.13
C PRO A 83 -0.27 -24.84 -10.82
N ARG A 84 0.63 -24.00 -10.31
CA ARG A 84 1.36 -24.23 -9.05
C ARG A 84 0.82 -23.34 -7.92
N PRO A 85 0.87 -23.77 -6.65
CA PRO A 85 0.57 -22.90 -5.52
C PRO A 85 1.54 -21.71 -5.49
N VAL A 86 1.00 -20.49 -5.39
CA VAL A 86 1.78 -19.25 -5.26
C VAL A 86 1.21 -18.41 -4.11
N ARG A 87 2.07 -17.61 -3.47
CA ARG A 87 1.65 -16.70 -2.40
C ARG A 87 1.08 -15.40 -2.98
N ALA A 88 0.00 -14.93 -2.38
CA ALA A 88 -0.61 -13.62 -2.58
C ALA A 88 -0.90 -12.98 -1.21
N ALA A 89 -1.04 -11.66 -1.16
CA ALA A 89 -1.47 -10.96 0.05
C ALA A 89 -2.96 -10.59 -0.04
N VAL A 90 -3.69 -10.73 1.06
CA VAL A 90 -5.07 -10.25 1.25
C VAL A 90 -5.14 -9.37 2.48
N TYR A 91 -6.22 -8.57 2.61
CA TYR A 91 -6.39 -7.65 3.73
C TYR A 91 -7.57 -8.03 4.61
N PHE A 92 -7.25 -8.28 5.88
CA PHE A 92 -8.21 -8.50 6.95
C PHE A 92 -8.17 -7.30 7.91
N LEU A 93 -9.05 -7.33 8.91
CA LEU A 93 -9.07 -6.35 9.99
C LEU A 93 -8.31 -6.90 11.19
N HIS A 94 -7.54 -6.04 11.87
CA HIS A 94 -6.92 -6.25 13.16
C HIS A 94 -7.17 -4.98 13.97
N ASP A 95 -7.81 -5.08 15.14
CA ASP A 95 -8.21 -3.94 15.96
C ASP A 95 -8.96 -2.83 15.18
N GLY A 96 -9.80 -3.26 14.23
CA GLY A 96 -10.58 -2.39 13.34
C GLY A 96 -9.80 -1.76 12.18
N LYS A 97 -8.48 -1.93 12.12
CA LYS A 97 -7.60 -1.42 11.06
C LYS A 97 -7.21 -2.51 10.05
N LEU A 98 -6.85 -2.13 8.84
CA LEU A 98 -6.39 -3.04 7.79
C LEU A 98 -5.05 -3.69 8.17
N SER A 99 -4.93 -5.00 7.95
CA SER A 99 -3.69 -5.75 8.13
C SER A 99 -3.50 -6.79 7.02
N ALA A 100 -2.27 -6.92 6.52
CA ALA A 100 -1.93 -7.82 5.42
C ALA A 100 -1.68 -9.25 5.91
N ALA A 101 -2.29 -10.24 5.26
CA ALA A 101 -2.15 -11.67 5.56
C ALA A 101 -1.78 -12.48 4.31
N PRO A 102 -0.99 -13.56 4.44
CA PRO A 102 -0.58 -14.40 3.31
C PRO A 102 -1.68 -15.40 2.94
N ARG A 103 -1.88 -15.59 1.63
CA ARG A 103 -2.74 -16.64 1.08
C ARG A 103 -2.04 -17.42 -0.02
N THR A 104 -2.23 -18.73 0.01
CA THR A 104 -1.88 -19.61 -1.10
C THR A 104 -3.02 -19.60 -2.12
N VAL A 105 -2.70 -19.29 -3.37
CA VAL A 105 -3.64 -19.33 -4.50
C VAL A 105 -3.07 -20.19 -5.62
N THR A 106 -3.93 -20.77 -6.44
CA THR A 106 -3.53 -21.45 -7.68
C THR A 106 -2.97 -20.42 -8.66
N GLY A 107 -1.73 -20.62 -9.10
CA GLY A 107 -1.00 -19.67 -9.94
C GLY A 107 -1.57 -19.52 -11.35
N PRO A 108 -1.38 -18.34 -11.99
CA PRO A 108 -0.67 -17.17 -11.48
C PRO A 108 -1.43 -16.42 -10.39
N ALA A 109 -0.70 -15.70 -9.52
CA ALA A 109 -1.30 -14.82 -8.53
C ALA A 109 -2.00 -13.67 -9.26
N THR A 110 -3.33 -13.65 -9.24
CA THR A 110 -4.16 -12.62 -9.90
C THR A 110 -5.06 -11.94 -8.89
N ALA A 111 -5.50 -10.71 -9.20
CA ALA A 111 -6.49 -9.99 -8.39
C ALA A 111 -7.75 -10.83 -8.15
N ALA A 112 -8.23 -11.57 -9.15
CA ALA A 112 -9.39 -12.45 -9.00
C ALA A 112 -9.12 -13.66 -8.07
N ALA A 113 -7.91 -14.23 -8.07
CA ALA A 113 -7.54 -15.30 -7.15
C ALA A 113 -7.37 -14.79 -5.70
N ALA A 114 -6.70 -13.66 -5.52
CA ALA A 114 -6.53 -13.02 -4.21
C ALA A 114 -7.88 -12.58 -3.61
N LEU A 115 -8.79 -12.01 -4.41
CA LEU A 115 -10.13 -11.64 -3.95
C LEU A 115 -10.97 -12.88 -3.59
N ARG A 116 -10.91 -13.98 -4.34
CA ARG A 116 -11.57 -15.23 -3.90
C ARG A 116 -11.00 -15.74 -2.58
N ALA A 117 -9.69 -15.63 -2.36
CA ALA A 117 -9.07 -15.99 -1.08
C ALA A 117 -9.49 -15.06 0.07
N LEU A 118 -9.68 -13.76 -0.19
CA LEU A 118 -10.26 -12.80 0.76
C LEU A 118 -11.71 -13.15 1.12
N LEU A 119 -12.56 -13.41 0.11
CA LEU A 119 -13.98 -13.71 0.29
C LEU A 119 -14.24 -15.03 1.05
N ALA A 120 -13.27 -15.96 1.06
CA ALA A 120 -13.32 -17.14 1.91
C ALA A 120 -13.23 -16.83 3.43
N GLY A 121 -12.90 -15.59 3.81
CA GLY A 121 -12.76 -15.15 5.19
C GLY A 121 -11.50 -15.68 5.89
N PRO A 122 -11.14 -15.16 7.08
CA PRO A 122 -9.92 -15.53 7.81
C PRO A 122 -9.81 -17.03 8.10
N ASN A 123 -8.62 -17.60 7.96
CA ASN A 123 -8.31 -19.00 8.27
C ASN A 123 -7.97 -19.19 9.77
N GLY A 124 -7.69 -20.43 10.20
CA GLY A 124 -7.41 -20.74 11.61
C GLY A 124 -6.19 -20.01 12.20
N VAL A 125 -5.10 -19.87 11.45
CA VAL A 125 -3.88 -19.18 11.87
C VAL A 125 -4.13 -17.66 11.96
N GLU A 126 -4.79 -17.11 10.95
CA GLU A 126 -5.15 -15.69 10.91
C GLU A 126 -6.09 -15.31 12.07
N ARG A 127 -7.10 -16.15 12.37
CA ARG A 127 -7.99 -15.95 13.54
C ARG A 127 -7.26 -16.12 14.88
N GLY A 128 -6.26 -17.00 14.95
CA GLY A 128 -5.38 -17.13 16.13
C GLY A 128 -4.47 -15.93 16.38
N HIS A 129 -4.44 -14.97 15.45
CA HIS A 129 -3.78 -13.68 15.55
C HIS A 129 -4.79 -12.53 15.31
N ASP A 130 -6.03 -12.71 15.79
CA ASP A 130 -7.08 -11.68 15.84
C ASP A 130 -7.37 -10.99 14.50
N ARG A 131 -7.23 -11.72 13.38
CA ARG A 131 -7.64 -11.23 12.05
C ARG A 131 -9.11 -11.56 11.80
N ALA A 132 -9.91 -10.50 11.62
CA ALA A 132 -11.34 -10.52 11.36
C ALA A 132 -11.67 -10.06 9.93
N THR A 133 -12.93 -10.18 9.52
CA THR A 133 -13.42 -9.64 8.24
C THR A 133 -14.79 -9.01 8.44
N ALA A 134 -15.04 -7.87 7.79
CA ALA A 134 -16.37 -7.28 7.70
C ALA A 134 -17.22 -7.90 6.57
N ILE A 135 -16.61 -8.69 5.69
CA ILE A 135 -17.24 -9.29 4.50
C ILE A 135 -18.11 -10.49 4.91
N PRO A 136 -19.41 -10.53 4.58
CA PRO A 136 -20.29 -11.64 4.93
C PRO A 136 -19.84 -12.95 4.28
N SER A 137 -19.93 -14.03 5.07
CA SER A 137 -19.81 -15.40 4.55
C SER A 137 -20.85 -15.66 3.45
N GLY A 138 -20.43 -16.43 2.44
CA GLY A 138 -21.23 -16.69 1.23
C GLY A 138 -21.16 -15.60 0.16
N THR A 139 -20.41 -14.50 0.38
CA THR A 139 -20.13 -13.54 -0.70
C THR A 139 -19.32 -14.21 -1.82
N ALA A 140 -19.78 -14.10 -3.06
CA ALA A 140 -19.14 -14.68 -4.24
C ALA A 140 -18.62 -13.60 -5.19
N LEU A 141 -17.44 -13.81 -5.78
CA LEU A 141 -16.92 -13.00 -6.88
C LEU A 141 -17.58 -13.46 -8.19
N ARG A 142 -18.55 -12.68 -8.68
CA ARG A 142 -19.30 -12.95 -9.92
C ARG A 142 -18.44 -12.66 -11.15
N SER A 143 -17.79 -11.49 -11.20
CA SER A 143 -16.85 -11.14 -12.26
C SER A 143 -15.79 -10.14 -11.81
N LEU A 144 -14.67 -10.10 -12.53
CA LEU A 144 -13.63 -9.09 -12.38
C LEU A 144 -13.08 -8.73 -13.77
N ALA A 145 -13.01 -7.44 -14.07
CA ALA A 145 -12.39 -6.92 -15.28
C ALA A 145 -11.53 -5.68 -14.95
N VAL A 146 -10.31 -5.62 -15.46
CA VAL A 146 -9.41 -4.46 -15.28
C VAL A 146 -9.33 -3.68 -16.58
N ARG A 147 -9.58 -2.37 -16.53
CA ARG A 147 -9.40 -1.42 -17.64
C ARG A 147 -8.90 -0.10 -17.05
N ASP A 148 -7.91 0.52 -17.68
CA ASP A 148 -7.36 1.84 -17.27
C ASP A 148 -6.98 1.90 -15.78
N ARG A 149 -6.38 0.80 -15.29
CA ARG A 149 -6.03 0.53 -13.87
C ARG A 149 -7.20 0.59 -12.88
N VAL A 150 -8.44 0.54 -13.36
CA VAL A 150 -9.65 0.33 -12.56
C VAL A 150 -10.10 -1.12 -12.67
N ALA A 151 -10.09 -1.84 -11.54
CA ALA A 151 -10.74 -3.13 -11.44
C ALA A 151 -12.24 -2.94 -11.20
N THR A 152 -13.08 -3.31 -12.17
CA THR A 152 -14.52 -3.47 -11.92
C THR A 152 -14.74 -4.84 -11.29
N VAL A 153 -15.26 -4.86 -10.06
CA VAL A 153 -15.45 -6.05 -9.23
C VAL A 153 -16.94 -6.21 -8.98
N ASP A 154 -17.51 -7.32 -9.47
CA ASP A 154 -18.93 -7.66 -9.29
C ASP A 154 -19.06 -8.78 -8.25
N LEU A 155 -19.81 -8.51 -7.19
CA LEU A 155 -20.02 -9.40 -6.05
C LEU A 155 -21.48 -9.84 -5.98
N SER A 156 -21.77 -10.97 -5.32
CA SER A 156 -23.16 -11.37 -5.06
C SER A 156 -23.85 -10.44 -4.07
N GLY A 157 -25.20 -10.36 -4.12
CA GLY A 157 -26.04 -9.59 -3.20
C GLY A 157 -25.73 -9.77 -1.71
N ARG A 158 -25.19 -10.94 -1.34
CA ARG A 158 -24.72 -11.24 0.02
C ARG A 158 -23.64 -10.29 0.55
N TYR A 159 -22.94 -9.55 -0.32
CA TYR A 159 -21.97 -8.53 0.09
C TYR A 159 -22.61 -7.27 0.71
N ASP A 160 -23.84 -6.96 0.31
CA ASP A 160 -24.62 -5.81 0.77
C ASP A 160 -25.49 -6.18 1.99
N ASP A 161 -25.95 -7.43 2.04
CA ASP A 161 -26.68 -8.06 3.16
C ASP A 161 -25.76 -8.35 4.37
N ALA A 162 -25.37 -7.26 5.05
CA ALA A 162 -24.36 -7.22 6.09
C ALA A 162 -24.75 -6.31 7.28
N PRO A 163 -25.91 -6.52 7.95
CA PRO A 163 -26.37 -5.65 9.03
C PRO A 163 -25.35 -5.59 10.18
N GLY A 164 -25.05 -4.37 10.64
CA GLY A 164 -24.09 -4.11 11.72
C GLY A 164 -22.61 -4.17 11.34
N ALA A 165 -22.25 -4.69 10.16
CA ALA A 165 -20.87 -4.65 9.67
C ALA A 165 -20.59 -3.34 8.92
N SER A 166 -19.44 -2.70 9.19
CA SER A 166 -19.03 -1.47 8.50
C SER A 166 -18.91 -1.68 6.98
N ALA A 167 -19.62 -0.84 6.21
CA ALA A 167 -19.56 -0.85 4.75
C ALA A 167 -18.16 -0.44 4.25
N ASP A 168 -17.59 0.62 4.82
CA ASP A 168 -16.24 1.08 4.48
C ASP A 168 -15.19 0.02 4.75
N ALA A 169 -15.31 -0.74 5.85
CA ALA A 169 -14.41 -1.85 6.13
C ALA A 169 -14.49 -2.96 5.07
N ARG A 170 -15.71 -3.31 4.59
CA ARG A 170 -15.87 -4.26 3.47
C ARG A 170 -15.23 -3.76 2.19
N LEU A 171 -15.42 -2.48 1.87
CA LEU A 171 -14.88 -1.85 0.66
C LEU A 171 -13.35 -1.78 0.73
N ALA A 172 -12.80 -1.32 1.86
CA ALA A 172 -11.37 -1.18 2.12
C ALA A 172 -10.62 -2.51 1.95
N GLN A 173 -11.12 -3.60 2.54
CA GLN A 173 -10.51 -4.93 2.41
C GLN A 173 -10.40 -5.37 0.94
N VAL A 174 -11.44 -5.13 0.13
CA VAL A 174 -11.44 -5.43 -1.32
C VAL A 174 -10.49 -4.51 -2.08
N VAL A 175 -10.52 -3.20 -1.80
CA VAL A 175 -9.66 -2.21 -2.46
C VAL A 175 -8.18 -2.50 -2.20
N PHE A 176 -7.77 -2.70 -0.95
CA PHE A 176 -6.37 -2.98 -0.62
C PHE A 176 -5.89 -4.31 -1.22
N THR A 177 -6.74 -5.35 -1.24
CA THR A 177 -6.42 -6.64 -1.86
C THR A 177 -6.30 -6.54 -3.38
N ALA A 178 -7.18 -5.81 -4.06
CA ALA A 178 -7.12 -5.63 -5.51
C ALA A 178 -5.95 -4.75 -5.95
N THR A 179 -5.65 -3.68 -5.20
CA THR A 179 -4.58 -2.70 -5.50
C THR A 179 -3.17 -3.19 -5.13
N ARG A 180 -3.01 -4.43 -4.63
CA ARG A 180 -1.71 -5.10 -4.55
C ARG A 180 -1.09 -5.40 -5.90
N PHE A 181 -1.91 -5.52 -6.94
CA PHE A 181 -1.47 -5.86 -8.28
C PHE A 181 -1.14 -4.55 -9.02
N PRO A 182 0.10 -4.32 -9.51
CA PRO A 182 0.50 -3.04 -10.09
C PRO A 182 -0.34 -2.54 -11.28
N GLY A 183 -1.11 -3.42 -11.91
CA GLY A 183 -2.09 -3.06 -12.93
C GLY A 183 -3.43 -2.52 -12.40
N VAL A 184 -3.60 -2.33 -11.08
CA VAL A 184 -4.85 -1.88 -10.44
C VAL A 184 -4.54 -0.80 -9.40
N GLU A 185 -5.03 0.42 -9.64
CA GLU A 185 -4.92 1.56 -8.72
C GLU A 185 -6.23 1.81 -7.96
N ARG A 186 -7.38 1.47 -8.57
CA ARG A 186 -8.72 1.73 -8.03
C ARG A 186 -9.70 0.59 -8.31
N VAL A 187 -10.75 0.49 -7.53
CA VAL A 187 -11.82 -0.52 -7.64
C VAL A 187 -13.17 0.14 -7.87
N ARG A 188 -13.92 -0.29 -8.89
CA ARG A 188 -15.32 0.08 -9.10
C ARG A 188 -16.20 -1.11 -8.67
N PHE A 189 -17.06 -0.89 -7.69
CA PHE A 189 -17.90 -1.94 -7.12
C PHE A 189 -19.20 -2.15 -7.89
N ARG A 190 -19.60 -3.41 -8.02
CA ARG A 190 -20.94 -3.83 -8.43
C ARG A 190 -21.45 -4.93 -7.50
N VAL A 191 -22.76 -4.95 -7.33
CA VAL A 191 -23.49 -6.00 -6.62
C VAL A 191 -24.58 -6.49 -7.56
N ASP A 192 -24.57 -7.79 -7.85
CA ASP A 192 -25.44 -8.47 -8.82
C ASP A 192 -25.55 -7.73 -10.17
N GLY A 193 -24.41 -7.25 -10.69
CA GLY A 193 -24.28 -6.53 -11.95
C GLY A 193 -24.63 -5.04 -11.90
N ARG A 194 -25.24 -4.55 -10.82
CA ARG A 194 -25.66 -3.16 -10.61
C ARG A 194 -24.61 -2.35 -9.83
N PRO A 195 -24.56 -1.01 -9.93
CA PRO A 195 -23.71 -0.18 -9.07
C PRO A 195 -24.01 -0.42 -7.60
N ALA A 196 -22.98 -0.47 -6.75
CA ALA A 196 -23.10 -0.86 -5.34
C ALA A 196 -23.59 0.30 -4.43
N ALA A 197 -24.69 0.96 -4.80
CA ALA A 197 -25.20 2.15 -4.12
C ALA A 197 -25.74 1.87 -2.69
N GLY A 198 -26.11 0.62 -2.37
CA GLY A 198 -26.49 0.20 -1.00
C GLY A 198 -25.36 0.34 0.01
N LEU A 199 -24.11 0.27 -0.45
CA LEU A 199 -22.89 0.50 0.36
C LEU A 199 -22.54 2.00 0.49
N GLY A 200 -23.42 2.90 0.07
CA GLY A 200 -23.25 4.34 0.15
C GLY A 200 -22.87 5.02 -1.19
N PRO A 201 -22.91 6.37 -1.22
CA PRO A 201 -22.77 7.14 -2.46
C PRO A 201 -21.39 6.97 -3.12
N ALA A 202 -20.33 6.77 -2.33
CA ALA A 202 -18.98 6.56 -2.84
C ALA A 202 -18.89 5.27 -3.69
N ALA A 203 -19.38 4.15 -3.16
CA ALA A 203 -19.38 2.85 -3.83
C ALA A 203 -20.35 2.76 -5.02
N GLY A 204 -21.47 3.49 -4.97
CA GLY A 204 -22.42 3.59 -6.09
C GLY A 204 -21.93 4.47 -7.26
N GLY A 205 -21.12 5.50 -6.97
CA GLY A 205 -20.80 6.56 -7.94
C GLY A 205 -19.45 6.46 -8.65
N ARG A 206 -18.36 6.09 -7.95
CA ARG A 206 -17.00 6.20 -8.51
C ARG A 206 -16.07 5.03 -8.17
N PRO A 207 -14.95 4.86 -8.89
CA PRO A 207 -13.86 4.00 -8.43
C PRO A 207 -13.25 4.53 -7.12
N LEU A 208 -12.94 3.59 -6.22
CA LEU A 208 -12.36 3.84 -4.90
C LEU A 208 -10.89 3.35 -4.87
N GLY A 209 -10.00 4.11 -4.24
CA GLY A 209 -8.58 3.81 -4.06
C GLY A 209 -8.20 3.72 -2.59
N ARG A 210 -6.94 3.38 -2.29
CA ARG A 210 -6.47 3.20 -0.90
C ARG A 210 -6.68 4.44 -0.01
N GLY A 211 -6.47 5.64 -0.56
CA GLY A 211 -6.66 6.91 0.16
C GLY A 211 -8.10 7.23 0.55
N ASP A 212 -9.09 6.52 -0.01
CA ASP A 212 -10.49 6.65 0.42
C ASP A 212 -10.76 5.95 1.76
N PHE A 213 -9.77 5.24 2.31
CA PHE A 213 -9.86 4.45 3.55
C PHE A 213 -8.67 4.72 4.49
N GLU A 214 -8.19 5.96 4.54
CA GLU A 214 -7.10 6.35 5.45
C GLU A 214 -7.48 6.09 6.93
N ASP A 215 -8.74 6.37 7.31
CA ASP A 215 -9.26 6.10 8.66
C ASP A 215 -9.31 4.60 9.03
N LEU A 216 -9.26 3.70 8.05
CA LEU A 216 -9.16 2.25 8.26
C LEU A 216 -7.73 1.74 8.09
N SER A 217 -6.81 2.58 7.61
CA SER A 217 -5.40 2.26 7.53
C SER A 217 -4.74 2.47 8.91
N PRO A 218 -3.85 1.56 9.36
CA PRO A 218 -3.00 1.84 10.50
C PRO A 218 -1.96 2.92 10.15
N ALA A 219 -1.45 3.64 11.15
CA ALA A 219 -0.51 4.74 10.94
C ALA A 219 0.79 4.27 10.28
N VAL A 220 1.20 3.02 10.54
CA VAL A 220 2.14 2.26 9.72
C VAL A 220 1.40 1.01 9.26
N LEU A 221 1.42 0.68 7.97
CA LEU A 221 0.90 -0.56 7.42
C LEU A 221 2.07 -1.37 6.87
N VAL A 222 2.47 -2.43 7.57
CA VAL A 222 3.48 -3.36 7.08
C VAL A 222 2.85 -4.24 5.99
N GLU A 223 3.47 -4.22 4.81
CA GLU A 223 3.04 -4.97 3.63
C GLU A 223 4.00 -6.11 3.24
N SER A 224 5.18 -6.15 3.85
CA SER A 224 6.09 -7.30 3.90
C SER A 224 7.03 -7.11 5.10
N PRO A 225 7.37 -8.15 5.88
CA PRO A 225 6.84 -9.52 5.82
C PRO A 225 5.34 -9.58 6.14
N LEU A 226 4.69 -10.71 5.82
CA LEU A 226 3.29 -10.95 6.15
C LEU A 226 3.17 -11.76 7.44
N LEU A 227 1.97 -11.77 8.02
CA LEU A 227 1.61 -12.55 9.21
C LEU A 227 2.06 -14.02 9.08
N GLY A 228 2.87 -14.48 10.03
CA GLY A 228 3.36 -15.85 10.12
C GLY A 228 4.49 -16.20 9.13
N ASP A 229 5.04 -15.25 8.38
CA ASP A 229 6.16 -15.52 7.48
C ASP A 229 7.43 -15.94 8.26
N THR A 230 8.13 -16.92 7.69
CA THR A 230 9.49 -17.29 8.13
C THR A 230 10.49 -16.35 7.48
N VAL A 231 11.28 -15.65 8.29
CA VAL A 231 12.25 -14.64 7.84
C VAL A 231 13.66 -14.97 8.32
N THR A 232 14.67 -14.56 7.56
CA THR A 232 16.10 -14.65 7.90
C THR A 232 16.73 -13.26 7.94
N ALA A 233 17.93 -13.14 8.51
CA ALA A 233 18.65 -11.88 8.54
C ALA A 233 19.43 -11.63 7.21
N PRO A 234 19.44 -10.40 6.67
CA PRO A 234 18.71 -9.23 7.14
C PRO A 234 17.24 -9.21 6.65
N LEU A 235 16.35 -8.68 7.49
CA LEU A 235 14.91 -8.62 7.19
C LEU A 235 14.58 -7.39 6.34
N ARG A 236 14.16 -7.57 5.09
CA ARG A 236 13.52 -6.49 4.33
C ARG A 236 12.09 -6.26 4.82
N VAL A 237 11.78 -5.04 5.22
CA VAL A 237 10.43 -4.60 5.63
C VAL A 237 9.99 -3.46 4.71
N HIS A 238 8.80 -3.56 4.13
CA HIS A 238 8.24 -2.48 3.31
C HIS A 238 6.73 -2.30 3.54
N GLY A 239 6.25 -1.10 3.22
CA GLY A 239 4.85 -0.74 3.42
C GLY A 239 4.57 0.74 3.21
N THR A 240 3.53 1.23 3.87
CA THR A 240 3.13 2.64 3.84
C THR A 240 2.96 3.19 5.24
N ALA A 241 3.24 4.47 5.44
CA ALA A 241 3.09 5.14 6.73
C ALA A 241 2.55 6.56 6.59
N ASN A 242 1.80 6.99 7.58
CA ASN A 242 1.33 8.36 7.78
C ASN A 242 1.58 8.70 9.26
N THR A 243 2.82 9.04 9.57
CA THR A 243 3.29 9.36 10.92
C THR A 243 3.80 10.81 10.99
N PHE A 244 3.88 11.35 12.20
CA PHE A 244 4.46 12.67 12.42
C PHE A 244 5.91 12.71 11.92
N GLU A 245 6.27 13.75 11.16
CA GLU A 245 7.60 13.93 10.55
C GLU A 245 8.07 12.76 9.64
N ALA A 246 7.15 11.88 9.23
CA ALA A 246 7.43 10.63 8.52
C ALA A 246 8.30 9.61 9.30
N GLU A 247 8.63 9.86 10.57
CA GLU A 247 9.46 8.99 11.38
C GLU A 247 8.64 7.95 12.16
N PHE A 248 9.23 6.77 12.37
CA PHE A 248 8.79 5.74 13.31
C PHE A 248 9.95 4.79 13.63
N ARG A 249 9.71 3.76 14.44
CA ARG A 249 10.67 2.70 14.75
C ARG A 249 10.12 1.32 14.39
N LEU A 250 11.00 0.46 13.90
CA LEU A 250 10.75 -0.97 13.72
C LEU A 250 11.57 -1.75 14.74
N ARG A 251 10.90 -2.54 15.58
CA ARG A 251 11.53 -3.46 16.52
C ARG A 251 11.21 -4.90 16.14
N VAL A 252 12.25 -5.71 16.00
CA VAL A 252 12.12 -7.18 15.88
C VAL A 252 12.42 -7.77 17.25
N SER A 253 11.53 -8.61 17.77
CA SER A 253 11.72 -9.32 19.04
C SER A 253 11.63 -10.83 18.86
N ASP A 254 12.38 -11.58 19.65
CA ASP A 254 12.29 -13.04 19.74
C ASP A 254 11.06 -13.47 20.60
N GLY A 255 10.78 -14.77 20.65
CA GLY A 255 9.65 -15.34 21.40
C GLY A 255 9.66 -15.12 22.91
N SER A 256 10.76 -14.62 23.49
CA SER A 256 10.81 -14.16 24.89
C SER A 256 10.42 -12.69 25.05
N GLY A 257 10.13 -11.99 23.95
CA GLY A 257 9.91 -10.56 23.91
C GLY A 257 11.20 -9.73 23.92
N ARG A 258 12.39 -10.34 23.88
CA ARG A 258 13.67 -9.60 23.82
C ARG A 258 13.89 -9.02 22.44
N ALA A 259 14.29 -7.75 22.37
CA ALA A 259 14.64 -7.10 21.10
C ALA A 259 15.91 -7.73 20.48
N VAL A 260 15.82 -8.14 19.22
CA VAL A 260 16.95 -8.60 18.39
C VAL A 260 17.32 -7.61 17.28
N ALA A 261 16.45 -6.62 17.04
CA ALA A 261 16.74 -5.37 16.34
C ALA A 261 15.77 -4.26 16.80
N ASP A 262 16.20 -3.00 16.78
CA ASP A 262 15.35 -1.83 17.03
C ASP A 262 15.93 -0.62 16.26
N VAL A 263 15.33 -0.30 15.10
CA VAL A 263 15.83 0.69 14.14
C VAL A 263 14.84 1.83 13.93
N ARG A 264 15.34 3.04 13.66
CA ARG A 264 14.52 4.16 13.17
C ARG A 264 14.28 3.99 11.67
N VAL A 265 13.08 4.36 11.22
CA VAL A 265 12.67 4.37 9.81
C VAL A 265 12.04 5.72 9.50
N ALA A 266 12.35 6.25 8.31
CA ALA A 266 11.66 7.37 7.71
C ALA A 266 10.86 6.89 6.49
N ALA A 267 9.61 7.32 6.36
CA ALA A 267 8.83 7.16 5.14
C ALA A 267 9.09 8.31 4.15
N THR A 268 8.70 8.13 2.89
CA THR A 268 8.86 9.15 1.84
C THR A 268 7.95 10.37 2.00
N SER A 269 6.99 10.31 2.92
CA SER A 269 6.09 11.41 3.30
C SER A 269 5.50 11.15 4.70
N GLY A 270 4.98 12.19 5.35
CA GLY A 270 4.43 12.13 6.70
C GLY A 270 3.26 13.10 6.89
N SER A 271 2.84 13.28 8.15
CA SER A 271 1.85 14.26 8.64
C SER A 271 0.74 14.62 7.64
N GLY A 272 -0.23 13.73 7.46
CA GLY A 272 -1.40 13.96 6.60
C GLY A 272 -1.21 13.57 5.13
N THR A 273 0.01 13.20 4.72
CA THR A 273 0.28 12.57 3.42
C THR A 273 0.96 11.23 3.63
N ARG A 274 0.27 10.13 3.28
CA ARG A 274 0.79 8.77 3.42
C ARG A 274 1.96 8.52 2.46
N GLY A 275 3.13 8.27 3.01
CA GLY A 275 4.34 7.86 2.29
C GLY A 275 4.51 6.34 2.20
N THR A 276 5.54 5.93 1.47
CA THR A 276 6.06 4.55 1.40
C THR A 276 7.33 4.41 2.24
N PHE A 277 7.66 3.19 2.64
CA PHE A 277 8.98 2.84 3.18
C PHE A 277 9.41 1.46 2.68
N ASP A 278 10.71 1.26 2.52
CA ASP A 278 11.35 0.00 2.14
C ASP A 278 12.75 -0.02 2.75
N VAL A 279 12.95 -0.83 3.78
CA VAL A 279 14.17 -0.83 4.60
C VAL A 279 14.66 -2.25 4.86
N THR A 280 15.98 -2.38 5.05
CA THR A 280 16.63 -3.64 5.40
C THR A 280 17.09 -3.58 6.86
N VAL A 281 16.45 -4.37 7.71
CA VAL A 281 16.68 -4.43 9.16
C VAL A 281 17.66 -5.56 9.48
N PRO A 282 18.92 -5.28 9.82
CA PRO A 282 19.82 -6.30 10.36
C PRO A 282 19.32 -6.70 11.75
N TYR A 283 19.12 -7.99 11.98
CA TYR A 283 18.84 -8.55 13.29
C TYR A 283 19.76 -9.75 13.56
N ARG A 284 19.98 -10.08 14.83
CA ARG A 284 20.74 -11.28 15.21
C ARG A 284 19.81 -12.31 15.80
N ALA A 285 19.54 -13.39 15.07
CA ALA A 285 18.86 -14.56 15.62
C ALA A 285 19.72 -15.13 16.76
N THR A 286 19.16 -15.19 17.96
CA THR A 286 19.85 -15.60 19.20
C THR A 286 19.65 -17.07 19.56
N GLY A 287 19.13 -17.88 18.63
CA GLY A 287 18.80 -19.29 18.82
C GLY A 287 18.56 -19.98 17.47
N GLY A 288 17.88 -21.13 17.51
CA GLY A 288 17.33 -21.77 16.31
C GLY A 288 16.06 -21.08 15.80
N THR A 289 15.42 -21.68 14.81
CA THR A 289 14.13 -21.18 14.28
C THR A 289 13.06 -21.16 15.37
N GLY A 290 12.39 -20.02 15.56
CA GLY A 290 11.39 -19.85 16.62
C GLY A 290 10.44 -18.67 16.36
N PRO A 291 9.43 -18.48 17.21
CA PRO A 291 8.50 -17.36 17.09
C PRO A 291 9.22 -16.02 17.32
N GLY A 292 8.69 -14.97 16.71
CA GLY A 292 9.06 -13.60 16.98
C GLY A 292 8.04 -12.61 16.44
N THR A 293 8.31 -11.33 16.62
CA THR A 293 7.36 -10.26 16.31
C THR A 293 8.08 -9.06 15.73
N LEU A 294 7.57 -8.53 14.62
CA LEU A 294 7.89 -7.20 14.11
C LEU A 294 6.83 -6.21 14.62
N THR A 295 7.27 -5.19 15.34
CA THR A 295 6.41 -4.11 15.86
C THR A 295 6.83 -2.78 15.26
N ALA A 296 5.89 -2.10 14.61
CA ALA A 296 6.04 -0.68 14.25
C ALA A 296 5.51 0.18 15.39
N TYR A 297 6.27 1.17 15.83
CA TYR A 297 5.89 2.02 16.97
C TYR A 297 6.50 3.42 16.90
N VAL A 298 5.93 4.36 17.65
CA VAL A 298 6.53 5.66 17.98
C VAL A 298 6.69 5.79 19.49
N LEU A 299 7.53 6.73 19.92
CA LEU A 299 7.56 7.14 21.33
C LEU A 299 6.56 8.28 21.52
N SER A 300 5.72 8.18 22.55
CA SER A 300 4.84 9.26 22.99
C SER A 300 5.66 10.51 23.32
N ALA A 301 5.23 11.67 22.83
CA ALA A 301 5.88 12.95 23.10
C ALA A 301 5.64 13.47 24.53
N GLU A 302 4.63 12.93 25.23
CA GLU A 302 4.24 13.35 26.58
C GLU A 302 5.14 12.73 27.66
N ASP A 303 5.46 11.44 27.53
CA ASP A 303 6.06 10.61 28.57
C ASP A 303 7.05 9.55 28.05
N GLY A 304 7.29 9.49 26.73
CA GLY A 304 8.25 8.57 26.12
C GLY A 304 7.83 7.10 26.06
N HIS A 305 6.59 6.73 26.43
CA HIS A 305 6.14 5.33 26.32
C HIS A 305 5.98 4.91 24.84
N ARG A 306 6.01 3.59 24.57
CA ARG A 306 5.84 3.07 23.20
C ARG A 306 4.37 3.03 22.79
N VAL A 307 4.00 3.81 21.77
CA VAL A 307 2.69 3.71 21.10
C VAL A 307 2.84 2.78 19.91
N VAL A 308 2.23 1.60 19.97
CA VAL A 308 2.25 0.60 18.88
C VAL A 308 1.35 1.07 17.72
N LEU A 309 1.87 0.97 16.50
CA LEU A 309 1.19 1.38 15.27
C LEU A 309 0.83 0.20 14.36
N ASP A 310 1.62 -0.88 14.39
CA ASP A 310 1.34 -2.16 13.71
C ASP A 310 2.10 -3.30 14.40
N THR A 311 1.59 -4.53 14.28
CA THR A 311 2.23 -5.75 14.78
C THR A 311 2.05 -6.92 13.82
N VAL A 312 3.18 -7.47 13.37
CA VAL A 312 3.25 -8.64 12.49
C VAL A 312 3.93 -9.80 13.25
N PRO A 313 3.19 -10.86 13.61
CA PRO A 313 3.77 -12.11 14.10
C PRO A 313 4.62 -12.78 13.01
N LEU A 314 5.76 -13.36 13.37
CA LEU A 314 6.74 -13.95 12.45
C LEU A 314 7.33 -15.25 13.00
N THR A 315 7.96 -16.03 12.12
CA THR A 315 8.93 -17.04 12.52
C THR A 315 10.33 -16.54 12.20
N LEU A 316 11.15 -16.29 13.21
CA LEU A 316 12.55 -15.92 13.02
C LEU A 316 13.38 -17.18 12.77
N ALA A 317 13.93 -17.29 11.58
CA ALA A 317 14.98 -18.25 11.24
C ALA A 317 16.37 -17.57 11.34
N ARG A 318 17.40 -18.43 11.29
CA ARG A 318 18.81 -18.05 11.38
C ARG A 318 19.37 -17.62 10.02
#